data_AF-A0AAV5Y147-F1
#
_entry.id   AF-A0AAV5Y147-F1
#
_cell.length_a   1.000
_cell.length_b   1.000
_cell.length_c   1.000
_cell.angle_alpha   90.00
_cell.angle_beta   90.00
_cell.angle_gamma   90.00
#
_symmetry.space_group_name_H-M   'P 1'
#
loop_
_entity.id
_entity.type
_entity.pdbx_description
1 polymer ?
#
loop_
_entity_poly.entity_id
_entity_poly.type
_entity_poly.pdbx_seq_one_letter_code
_entity_poly.pdbx_strand_id
1 'polypeptide(L)'
;MTHLRRLGTLGLALMLIAASTHSVQGEESIRHSFQAVAGRVITEFQGATGGIRKPHFDVRRRDTFPEVNAAMVGMLKFEMKPKDEAGWHPVVCVFGYHEGRWKFVKAFHELPSEKPTWTEAGPWYGEIVERAMKNPQ
;
A
#
# COMPACT_ATOMS: atom_id res chain seq x y z
N MET A 1 51.92 -18.97 -27.90
CA MET A 1 51.41 -17.64 -27.48
C MET A 1 49.90 -17.74 -27.26
N THR A 2 49.39 -18.01 -26.05
CA THR A 2 47.93 -17.97 -25.79
C THR A 2 47.62 -18.10 -24.30
N HIS A 3 47.63 -17.02 -23.52
CA HIS A 3 46.93 -16.95 -22.22
C HIS A 3 46.62 -15.49 -21.84
N LEU A 4 45.65 -14.86 -22.50
CA LEU A 4 45.10 -13.56 -22.08
C LEU A 4 43.66 -13.45 -22.57
N ARG A 5 42.68 -14.04 -21.85
CA ARG A 5 41.25 -13.77 -22.15
C ARG A 5 40.22 -14.21 -21.09
N ARG A 6 40.59 -14.44 -19.82
CA ARG A 6 39.63 -14.94 -18.80
C ARG A 6 39.43 -14.08 -17.55
N LEU A 7 39.96 -12.86 -17.48
CA LEU A 7 39.80 -11.98 -16.32
C LEU A 7 38.65 -10.95 -16.44
N GLY A 8 38.06 -10.76 -17.61
CA GLY A 8 37.03 -9.73 -17.84
C GLY A 8 35.60 -10.12 -17.42
N THR A 9 35.28 -11.42 -17.31
CA THR A 9 33.90 -11.90 -17.12
C THR A 9 33.45 -12.01 -15.66
N LEU A 10 34.39 -12.08 -14.69
CA LEU A 10 34.04 -12.14 -13.27
C LEU A 10 33.61 -10.78 -12.69
N GLY A 11 34.17 -9.67 -13.19
CA GLY A 11 33.82 -8.33 -12.71
C GLY A 11 32.37 -7.92 -13.06
N LEU A 12 31.87 -8.34 -14.22
CA LEU A 12 30.52 -8.00 -14.67
C LEU A 12 29.44 -8.74 -13.85
N ALA A 13 29.69 -10.01 -13.50
CA ALA A 13 28.77 -10.82 -12.70
C ALA A 13 28.62 -10.29 -11.26
N LEU A 14 29.71 -9.78 -10.66
CA LEU A 14 29.67 -9.17 -9.33
C LEU A 14 28.91 -7.83 -9.29
N MET A 15 29.01 -7.01 -10.34
CA MET A 15 28.20 -5.77 -10.43
C MET A 15 26.70 -6.03 -10.59
N LEU A 16 26.32 -7.07 -11.34
CA LEU A 16 24.91 -7.45 -11.53
C LEU A 16 24.25 -7.98 -10.24
N ILE A 17 25.00 -8.72 -9.40
CA ILE A 17 24.48 -9.21 -8.11
C ILE A 17 24.30 -8.05 -7.12
N ALA A 18 25.24 -7.11 -7.06
CA ALA A 18 25.16 -5.97 -6.16
C ALA A 18 23.99 -5.02 -6.49
N ALA A 19 23.71 -4.75 -7.78
CA ALA A 19 22.56 -3.91 -8.14
C ALA A 19 21.21 -4.57 -7.80
N SER A 20 21.15 -5.90 -7.87
CA SER A 20 19.93 -6.67 -7.57
C SER A 20 19.59 -6.67 -6.09
N THR A 21 20.58 -6.85 -5.21
CA THR A 21 20.37 -6.86 -3.74
C THR A 21 19.92 -5.51 -3.19
N HIS A 22 20.42 -4.39 -3.73
CA HIS A 22 19.96 -3.05 -3.33
C HIS A 22 18.49 -2.81 -3.71
N SER A 23 18.04 -3.32 -4.85
CA SER A 23 16.64 -3.18 -5.27
C SER A 23 15.68 -3.95 -4.35
N VAL A 24 16.06 -5.17 -3.94
CA VAL A 24 15.24 -6.02 -3.06
C VAL A 24 15.16 -5.43 -1.64
N GLN A 25 16.29 -4.99 -1.07
CA GLN A 25 16.30 -4.34 0.25
C GLN A 25 15.52 -3.02 0.27
N GLY A 26 15.59 -2.24 -0.81
CA GLY A 26 14.79 -1.02 -0.98
C GLY A 26 13.29 -1.30 -0.98
N GLU A 27 12.85 -2.32 -1.71
CA GLU A 27 11.44 -2.71 -1.76
C GLU A 27 10.92 -3.24 -0.41
N GLU A 28 11.70 -4.06 0.29
CA GLU A 28 11.33 -4.54 1.63
C GLU A 28 11.19 -3.39 2.64
N SER A 29 12.13 -2.44 2.64
CA SER A 29 12.05 -1.24 3.48
C SER A 29 10.78 -0.43 3.22
N ILE A 30 10.43 -0.23 1.95
CA ILE A 30 9.20 0.49 1.59
C ILE A 30 7.96 -0.32 2.00
N ARG A 31 7.94 -1.65 1.82
CA ARG A 31 6.84 -2.52 2.31
C ARG A 31 6.63 -2.39 3.81
N HIS A 32 7.70 -2.41 4.60
CA HIS A 32 7.63 -2.20 6.05
C HIS A 32 7.11 -0.81 6.42
N SER A 33 7.53 0.23 5.68
CA SER A 33 7.02 1.59 5.92
C SER A 33 5.50 1.71 5.72
N PHE A 34 4.91 0.90 4.83
CA PHE A 34 3.46 0.88 4.61
C PHE A 34 2.70 0.32 5.81
N GLN A 35 3.24 -0.70 6.48
CA GLN A 35 2.60 -1.30 7.66
C GLN A 35 2.35 -0.26 8.75
N ALA A 36 3.30 0.67 8.96
CA ALA A 36 3.13 1.77 9.91
C ALA A 36 2.02 2.75 9.48
N VAL A 37 1.94 3.06 8.17
CA VAL A 37 0.84 3.89 7.62
C VAL A 37 -0.50 3.20 7.81
N ALA A 38 -0.59 1.92 7.44
CA ALA A 38 -1.80 1.12 7.56
C ALA A 38 -2.31 1.05 9.00
N GLY A 39 -1.41 0.84 9.97
CA GLY A 39 -1.76 0.83 11.40
C GLY A 39 -2.41 2.15 11.85
N ARG A 40 -1.83 3.29 11.49
CA ARG A 40 -2.41 4.61 11.84
C ARG A 40 -3.78 4.82 11.20
N VAL A 41 -3.94 4.44 9.94
CA VAL A 41 -5.23 4.57 9.24
C VAL A 41 -6.30 3.74 9.94
N ILE A 42 -6.00 2.49 10.32
CA ILE A 42 -6.94 1.66 11.08
C ILE A 42 -7.32 2.29 12.42
N THR A 43 -6.36 2.85 13.16
CA THR A 43 -6.65 3.54 14.43
C THR A 43 -7.61 4.72 14.25
N GLU A 44 -7.39 5.55 13.23
CA GLU A 44 -8.28 6.69 12.94
C GLU A 44 -9.68 6.22 12.52
N PHE A 45 -9.78 5.20 11.67
CA PHE A 45 -11.07 4.59 11.32
C PHE A 45 -11.77 3.98 12.55
N GLN A 46 -11.03 3.34 13.45
CA GLN A 46 -11.57 2.77 14.69
C GLN A 46 -12.16 3.85 15.60
N GLY A 47 -11.55 5.05 15.67
CA GLY A 47 -12.09 6.18 16.42
C GLY A 47 -13.32 6.83 15.76
N ALA A 48 -13.34 6.84 14.43
CA ALA A 48 -14.42 7.47 13.66
C ALA A 48 -15.67 6.58 13.49
N THR A 49 -15.52 5.26 13.56
CA THR A 49 -16.58 4.28 13.29
C THR A 49 -17.07 3.58 14.56
N GLY A 50 -18.07 2.70 14.43
CA GLY A 50 -18.52 1.80 15.49
C GLY A 50 -17.64 0.56 15.63
N GLY A 51 -16.74 0.30 14.69
CA GLY A 51 -15.71 -0.74 14.80
C GLY A 51 -15.05 -1.10 13.47
N ILE A 52 -13.86 -1.68 13.56
CA ILE A 52 -13.09 -2.22 12.43
C ILE A 52 -12.74 -3.69 12.70
N ARG A 53 -12.74 -4.53 11.66
CA ARG A 53 -12.27 -5.91 11.74
C ARG A 53 -11.58 -6.37 10.47
N LYS A 54 -10.86 -7.50 10.58
CA LYS A 54 -10.09 -8.14 9.50
C LYS A 54 -9.18 -7.17 8.72
N PRO A 55 -8.37 -6.31 9.39
CA PRO A 55 -7.43 -5.48 8.67
C PRO A 55 -6.41 -6.36 7.96
N HIS A 56 -6.20 -6.09 6.68
CA HIS A 56 -5.22 -6.75 5.85
C HIS A 56 -4.57 -5.72 4.95
N PHE A 57 -3.25 -5.71 4.91
CA PHE A 57 -2.50 -4.84 4.02
C PHE A 57 -1.70 -5.66 3.03
N ASP A 58 -1.59 -5.13 1.82
CA ASP A 58 -0.84 -5.73 0.73
C ASP A 58 -0.06 -4.61 0.02
N VAL A 59 1.12 -4.92 -0.47
CA VAL A 59 1.97 -3.98 -1.20
C VAL A 59 2.40 -4.65 -2.49
N ARG A 60 2.13 -3.99 -3.60
CA ARG A 60 2.42 -4.50 -4.94
C ARG A 60 3.21 -3.48 -5.73
N ARG A 61 3.84 -3.94 -6.80
CA ARG A 61 4.34 -3.05 -7.83
C ARG A 61 3.14 -2.45 -8.59
N ARG A 62 3.41 -1.43 -9.40
CA ARG A 62 2.41 -0.63 -10.11
C ARG A 62 1.51 -1.42 -11.07
N ASP A 63 1.93 -2.60 -11.50
CA ASP A 63 1.23 -3.45 -12.48
C ASP A 63 -0.24 -3.75 -12.13
N THR A 64 -0.62 -3.68 -10.85
CA THR A 64 -2.00 -3.91 -10.39
C THR A 64 -2.90 -2.67 -10.48
N PHE A 65 -2.34 -1.45 -10.56
CA PHE A 65 -3.06 -0.18 -10.68
C PHE A 65 -2.29 0.78 -11.61
N PRO A 66 -2.32 0.54 -12.93
CA PRO A 66 -1.51 1.29 -13.90
C PRO A 66 -1.82 2.79 -13.93
N GLU A 67 -3.03 3.18 -13.54
CA GLU A 67 -3.49 4.57 -13.43
C GLU A 67 -2.84 5.34 -12.27
N VAL A 68 -2.26 4.64 -11.29
CA VAL A 68 -1.55 5.27 -10.17
C VAL A 68 -0.10 5.52 -10.58
N ASN A 69 0.27 6.80 -10.70
CA ASN A 69 1.66 7.20 -10.95
C ASN A 69 2.51 7.05 -9.68
N ALA A 70 2.89 5.82 -9.34
CA ALA A 70 3.68 5.48 -8.15
C ALA A 70 4.69 4.37 -8.43
N ALA A 71 5.78 4.34 -7.63
CA ALA A 71 6.77 3.27 -7.68
C ALA A 71 6.22 1.95 -7.10
N MET A 72 5.41 2.05 -6.04
CA MET A 72 4.67 0.94 -5.44
C MET A 72 3.27 1.37 -5.04
N VAL A 73 2.37 0.39 -4.94
CA VAL A 73 0.98 0.57 -4.53
C VAL A 73 0.74 -0.22 -3.25
N GLY A 74 0.23 0.45 -2.23
CA GLY A 74 -0.21 -0.15 -0.97
C GLY A 74 -1.73 -0.23 -0.96
N MET A 75 -2.27 -1.36 -0.54
CA MET A 75 -3.70 -1.56 -0.33
C MET A 75 -3.94 -1.89 1.12
N LEU A 76 -4.87 -1.18 1.76
CA LEU A 76 -5.38 -1.49 3.08
C LEU A 76 -6.84 -1.91 2.96
N LYS A 77 -7.11 -3.18 3.23
CA LYS A 77 -8.44 -3.80 3.20
C LYS A 77 -8.92 -4.04 4.62
N PHE A 78 -10.17 -3.73 4.91
CA PHE A 78 -10.78 -4.00 6.20
C PHE A 78 -12.30 -4.02 6.07
N GLU A 79 -12.97 -4.47 7.12
CA GLU A 79 -14.41 -4.31 7.25
C GLU A 79 -14.68 -3.25 8.33
N MET A 80 -15.52 -2.27 8.02
CA MET A 80 -15.92 -1.23 8.95
C MET A 80 -17.40 -1.32 9.30
N LYS A 81 -17.75 -0.94 10.53
CA LYS A 81 -19.12 -0.79 10.97
C LYS A 81 -19.40 0.68 11.28
N PRO A 82 -20.22 1.39 10.48
CA PRO A 82 -20.69 2.72 10.83
C PRO A 82 -21.42 2.71 12.19
N LYS A 83 -21.39 3.83 12.94
CA LYS A 83 -21.97 3.89 14.29
C LYS A 83 -23.49 3.65 14.29
N ASP A 84 -24.16 4.11 13.25
CA ASP A 84 -25.61 4.09 13.13
C ASP A 84 -26.12 2.94 12.25
N GLU A 85 -25.24 2.03 11.82
CA GLU A 85 -25.60 0.90 10.96
C GLU A 85 -25.35 -0.45 11.64
N ALA A 86 -26.22 -1.42 11.33
CA ALA A 86 -26.07 -2.78 11.84
C ALA A 86 -24.99 -3.59 11.10
N GLY A 87 -24.71 -3.22 9.84
CA GLY A 87 -23.88 -3.98 8.90
C GLY A 87 -22.37 -3.73 9.01
N TRP A 88 -21.61 -4.68 8.47
CA TRP A 88 -20.18 -4.52 8.21
C TRP A 88 -19.97 -4.27 6.72
N HIS A 89 -19.15 -3.28 6.40
CA HIS A 89 -18.93 -2.79 5.04
C HIS A 89 -17.46 -3.02 4.69
N PRO A 90 -17.16 -3.83 3.66
CA PRO A 90 -15.81 -3.97 3.13
C PRO A 90 -15.31 -2.63 2.59
N VAL A 91 -14.09 -2.27 2.94
CA VAL A 91 -13.40 -1.05 2.52
C VAL A 91 -12.01 -1.41 2.01
N VAL A 92 -11.59 -0.76 0.94
CA VAL A 92 -10.23 -0.83 0.40
C VAL A 92 -9.69 0.58 0.21
N CYS A 93 -8.67 0.96 0.96
CA CYS A 93 -7.91 2.19 0.76
C CYS A 93 -6.67 1.90 -0.08
N VAL A 94 -6.45 2.70 -1.12
CA VAL A 94 -5.33 2.59 -2.07
C VAL A 94 -4.36 3.74 -1.85
N PHE A 95 -3.07 3.41 -1.81
CA PHE A 95 -1.97 4.33 -1.57
C PHE A 95 -0.90 4.17 -2.65
N GLY A 96 -0.30 5.27 -3.08
CA GLY A 96 0.86 5.30 -3.97
C GLY A 96 2.12 5.71 -3.22
N TYR A 97 3.22 4.99 -3.44
CA TYR A 97 4.55 5.41 -2.98
C TYR A 97 5.25 6.20 -4.07
N HIS A 98 5.52 7.47 -3.82
CA HIS A 98 6.20 8.37 -4.76
C HIS A 98 7.10 9.34 -3.99
N GLU A 99 8.30 9.64 -4.52
CA GLU A 99 9.26 10.57 -3.92
C GLU A 99 9.58 10.27 -2.43
N GLY A 100 9.70 8.99 -2.09
CA GLY A 100 10.04 8.57 -0.73
C GLY A 100 8.88 8.59 0.26
N ARG A 101 7.64 8.85 -0.18
CA ARG A 101 6.47 8.99 0.71
C ARG A 101 5.27 8.23 0.18
N TRP A 102 4.51 7.63 1.10
CA TRP A 102 3.16 7.15 0.80
C TRP A 102 2.20 8.33 0.69
N LYS A 103 1.28 8.27 -0.29
CA LYS A 103 0.19 9.22 -0.49
C LYS A 103 -1.12 8.45 -0.67
N PHE A 104 -2.20 8.93 -0.09
CA PHE A 104 -3.53 8.39 -0.36
C PHE A 104 -3.93 8.67 -1.81
N VAL A 105 -4.57 7.70 -2.45
CA VAL A 105 -5.05 7.81 -3.84
C VAL A 105 -6.57 7.85 -3.85
N LYS A 106 -7.20 6.81 -3.30
CA LYS A 106 -8.66 6.65 -3.27
C LYS A 106 -9.05 5.54 -2.31
N ALA A 107 -10.34 5.49 -1.97
CA ALA A 107 -10.94 4.39 -1.25
C ALA A 107 -12.12 3.83 -2.03
N PHE A 108 -12.41 2.56 -1.82
CA PHE A 108 -13.60 1.90 -2.32
C PHE A 108 -14.32 1.24 -1.17
N HIS A 109 -15.63 1.11 -1.29
CA HIS A 109 -16.45 0.33 -0.38
C HIS A 109 -17.47 -0.49 -1.14
N GLU A 110 -17.91 -1.57 -0.53
CA GLU A 110 -19.00 -2.39 -1.04
C GLU A 110 -20.26 -2.08 -0.22
N LEU A 111 -21.25 -1.48 -0.87
CA LEU A 111 -22.53 -1.19 -0.24
C LEU A 111 -23.39 -2.45 -0.18
N PRO A 112 -24.12 -2.69 0.93
CA PRO A 112 -25.05 -3.81 1.02
C PRO A 112 -26.21 -3.60 0.04
N SER A 113 -26.26 -4.43 -1.01
CA SER A 113 -27.34 -4.48 -1.99
C SER A 113 -27.55 -5.94 -2.44
N GLU A 114 -28.64 -6.23 -3.15
CA GLU A 114 -28.89 -7.57 -3.72
C GLU A 114 -27.78 -8.01 -4.70
N LYS A 115 -27.02 -7.06 -5.24
CA LYS A 115 -25.83 -7.28 -6.09
C LYS A 115 -24.71 -6.35 -5.63
N PRO A 116 -23.89 -6.76 -4.66
CA PRO A 116 -22.82 -5.92 -4.12
C PRO A 116 -21.92 -5.40 -5.22
N THR A 117 -21.74 -4.08 -5.27
CA THR A 117 -20.87 -3.41 -6.24
C THR A 117 -19.84 -2.57 -5.49
N TRP A 118 -18.59 -2.68 -5.91
CA TRP A 118 -17.52 -1.80 -5.44
C TRP A 118 -17.71 -0.41 -6.03
N THR A 119 -17.91 0.57 -5.14
CA THR A 119 -18.03 1.99 -5.51
C THR A 119 -16.86 2.76 -4.94
N GLU A 120 -16.41 3.79 -5.65
CA GLU A 120 -15.45 4.74 -5.08
C GLU A 120 -16.11 5.44 -3.88
N ALA A 121 -15.41 5.42 -2.75
CA ALA A 121 -15.91 5.91 -1.50
C ALA A 121 -15.85 7.44 -1.45
N GLY A 122 -16.77 8.06 -0.70
CA GLY A 122 -16.89 9.51 -0.63
C GLY A 122 -15.69 10.22 0.04
N PRO A 123 -15.66 11.56 0.01
CA PRO A 123 -14.54 12.38 0.52
C PRO A 123 -14.15 12.13 1.98
N TRP A 124 -15.11 11.76 2.83
CA TRP A 124 -14.90 11.47 4.25
C TRP A 124 -13.80 10.42 4.52
N TYR A 125 -13.67 9.41 3.65
CA TYR A 125 -12.61 8.40 3.77
C TYR A 125 -11.22 9.04 3.59
N GLY A 126 -11.10 9.97 2.64
CA GLY A 126 -9.88 10.72 2.41
C GLY A 126 -9.50 11.59 3.62
N GLU A 127 -10.47 12.25 4.24
CA GLU A 127 -10.24 13.08 5.43
C GLU A 127 -9.69 12.27 6.62
N ILE A 128 -10.22 11.07 6.86
CA ILE A 128 -9.71 10.16 7.89
C ILE A 128 -8.28 9.73 7.57
N VAL A 129 -8.03 9.33 6.33
CA VAL A 129 -6.70 8.87 5.91
C VAL A 129 -5.69 10.01 6.00
N GLU A 130 -6.03 11.22 5.55
CA GLU A 130 -5.15 12.38 5.65
C GLU A 130 -4.79 12.70 7.10
N ARG A 131 -5.75 12.59 8.03
CA ARG A 131 -5.50 12.77 9.46
C ARG A 131 -4.51 11.75 9.98
N ALA A 132 -4.68 10.47 9.64
CA ALA A 132 -3.76 9.39 9.98
C ALA A 132 -2.34 9.63 9.44
N MET A 133 -2.23 10.31 8.29
CA MET A 133 -0.94 10.59 7.64
C MET A 133 -0.26 11.84 8.19
N LYS A 134 -1.01 12.80 8.73
CA LYS A 134 -0.49 14.04 9.34
C LYS A 134 0.00 13.84 10.78
N ASN A 135 -0.44 12.79 11.47
CA ASN A 135 -0.09 12.50 12.86
C ASN A 135 0.82 11.25 12.98
N PRO A 136 2.15 11.37 12.81
CA PRO A 136 3.09 10.29 13.06
C PRO A 136 3.36 10.19 14.57
N GLN A 137 2.40 9.65 15.32
CA GLN A 137 2.64 9.20 16.70
C GLN A 137 3.27 7.81 16.70
#